data_AF-A0A829H9Z2-F1
#
_entry.id   AF-A0A829H9Z2-F1
#
_cell.length_a   1.000
_cell.length_b   1.000
_cell.length_c   1.000
_cell.angle_alpha   90.00
_cell.angle_beta   90.00
_cell.angle_gamma   90.00
#
_symmetry.space_group_name_H-M   'P 1'
#
loop_
_entity.id
_entity.type
_entity.pdbx_description
1 polymer ?
#
loop_
_entity_poly.entity_id
_entity_poly.type
_entity_poly.pdbx_seq_one_letter_code
_entity_poly.pdbx_strand_id
1 'polypeptide(L)'
;MIVSLAHNLPDKNHGHALYPDQPQLNFDQIAPDSQIDLAVYGHTHQQLLRYTSNGQVILNPGSIGQAYSPRPHLQTTTYADYALLQLNDGAITDLDLRQVPYDVSAELSLAKQQQLPYPEVYTKLRHTGATSTHNAAYLKQFEQRHDYQQEVAEFLHKYRHQH
;
A
#
# COMPACT_ATOMS: atom_id res chain seq x y z
N MET A 1 6.03 -19.83 -17.45
CA MET A 1 5.95 -19.18 -16.14
C MET A 1 4.54 -18.64 -15.93
N ILE A 2 3.89 -18.98 -14.82
CA ILE A 2 2.59 -18.42 -14.41
C ILE A 2 2.80 -17.44 -13.27
N VAL A 3 2.24 -16.24 -13.43
CA VAL A 3 2.29 -15.16 -12.45
C VAL A 3 0.90 -14.93 -11.88
N SER A 4 0.75 -14.99 -10.56
CA SER A 4 -0.47 -14.60 -9.87
C SER A 4 -0.34 -13.19 -9.28
N LEU A 5 -1.43 -12.42 -9.31
CA LEU A 5 -1.50 -11.07 -8.77
C LEU A 5 -2.65 -11.00 -7.76
N ALA A 6 -2.38 -10.51 -6.56
CA ALA A 6 -3.40 -10.25 -5.55
C ALA A 6 -3.06 -8.97 -4.77
N HIS A 7 -4.03 -8.31 -4.15
CA HIS A 7 -3.69 -7.19 -3.26
C HIS A 7 -3.02 -7.70 -1.98
N ASN A 8 -3.56 -8.77 -1.38
CA ASN A 8 -3.02 -9.46 -0.22
C ASN A 8 -3.09 -10.98 -0.47
N LEU A 9 -3.96 -11.74 0.21
CA LEU A 9 -4.26 -13.12 -0.17
C LEU A 9 -5.23 -13.17 -1.36
N PRO A 10 -5.22 -14.26 -2.17
CA PRO A 10 -6.08 -14.39 -3.36
C PRO A 10 -7.58 -14.23 -3.07
N ASP A 11 -8.05 -14.65 -1.91
CA ASP A 11 -9.44 -14.61 -1.46
C ASP A 11 -9.71 -13.52 -0.41
N LYS A 12 -8.66 -12.79 0.03
CA LYS A 12 -8.75 -11.81 1.12
C LYS A 12 -7.81 -10.64 0.93
N ASN A 13 -8.36 -9.49 0.56
CA ASN A 13 -7.63 -8.24 0.28
C ASN A 13 -7.30 -7.38 1.52
N HIS A 14 -7.35 -7.91 2.74
CA HIS A 14 -7.11 -7.13 3.95
C HIS A 14 -6.48 -7.97 5.06
N GLY A 15 -5.98 -7.30 6.10
CA GLY A 15 -5.42 -7.93 7.29
C GLY A 15 -3.94 -8.27 7.15
N HIS A 16 -3.33 -8.68 8.27
CA HIS A 16 -1.88 -8.68 8.40
C HIS A 16 -1.22 -10.02 8.05
N ALA A 17 -1.92 -10.95 7.41
CA ALA A 17 -1.45 -12.32 7.18
C ALA A 17 -0.10 -12.39 6.45
N LEU A 18 0.16 -11.43 5.54
CA LEU A 18 1.38 -11.39 4.73
C LEU A 18 2.35 -10.26 5.15
N TYR A 19 2.30 -9.82 6.41
CA TYR A 19 3.33 -8.95 6.97
C TYR A 19 4.70 -9.68 6.97
N PRO A 20 5.84 -8.98 6.79
CA PRO A 20 7.13 -9.64 6.61
C PRO A 20 7.56 -10.59 7.75
N ASP A 21 7.06 -10.36 8.97
CA ASP A 21 7.35 -11.16 10.17
C ASP A 21 6.38 -12.33 10.39
N GLN A 22 5.41 -12.53 9.50
CA GLN A 22 4.40 -13.57 9.67
C GLN A 22 4.94 -14.97 9.35
N PRO A 23 4.32 -16.02 9.94
CA PRO A 23 4.74 -17.41 9.73
C PRO A 23 4.71 -17.84 8.26
N GLN A 24 5.60 -18.76 7.89
CA GLN A 24 5.70 -19.31 6.53
C GLN A 24 4.35 -19.86 6.01
N LEU A 25 3.55 -20.48 6.89
CA LEU A 25 2.23 -21.02 6.55
C LEU A 25 1.26 -19.97 5.96
N ASN A 26 1.40 -18.69 6.34
CA ASN A 26 0.59 -17.64 5.74
C ASN A 26 1.02 -17.35 4.30
N PHE A 27 2.33 -17.36 4.04
CA PHE A 27 2.89 -17.10 2.73
C PHE A 27 2.65 -18.27 1.77
N ASP A 28 2.56 -19.50 2.26
CA ASP A 28 2.21 -20.65 1.41
C ASP A 28 0.80 -20.56 0.82
N GLN A 29 -0.09 -19.77 1.43
CA GLN A 29 -1.46 -19.56 0.93
C GLN A 29 -1.55 -18.62 -0.27
N ILE A 30 -0.49 -17.85 -0.57
CA ILE A 30 -0.52 -16.88 -1.68
C ILE A 30 -0.50 -17.54 -3.06
N ALA A 31 0.06 -18.76 -3.15
CA ALA A 31 0.20 -19.54 -4.37
C ALA A 31 -0.44 -20.93 -4.16
N PRO A 32 -1.78 -21.02 -4.09
CA PRO A 32 -2.48 -22.26 -3.77
C PRO A 32 -2.41 -23.31 -4.89
N ASP A 33 -2.11 -22.87 -6.12
CA ASP A 33 -1.89 -23.74 -7.27
C ASP A 33 -0.38 -23.98 -7.47
N SER A 34 0.03 -25.23 -7.60
CA SER A 34 1.42 -25.63 -7.84
C SER A 34 1.96 -25.18 -9.19
N GLN A 35 1.09 -24.79 -10.13
CA GLN A 35 1.49 -24.23 -11.42
C GLN A 35 1.92 -22.77 -11.33
N ILE A 36 1.59 -22.05 -10.24
CA ILE A 36 2.07 -20.68 -10.04
C ILE A 36 3.57 -20.74 -9.78
N ASP A 37 4.35 -19.94 -10.49
CA ASP A 37 5.79 -19.82 -10.28
C ASP A 37 6.15 -18.57 -9.46
N LEU A 38 5.37 -17.49 -9.65
CA LEU A 38 5.55 -16.19 -9.01
C LEU A 38 4.21 -15.62 -8.55
N ALA A 39 4.12 -15.26 -7.28
CA ALA A 39 3.02 -14.50 -6.72
C ALA A 39 3.46 -13.07 -6.39
N VAL A 40 2.77 -12.07 -6.95
CA VAL A 40 2.99 -10.66 -6.63
C VAL A 40 1.83 -10.14 -5.79
N TYR A 41 2.15 -9.52 -4.65
CA TYR A 41 1.17 -8.87 -3.79
C TYR A 41 1.58 -7.47 -3.34
N GLY A 42 0.67 -6.76 -2.66
CA GLY A 42 0.90 -5.42 -2.11
C GLY A 42 0.46 -5.36 -0.65
N HIS A 43 -0.48 -4.46 -0.33
CA HIS A 43 -1.15 -4.31 0.97
C HIS A 43 -0.28 -3.85 2.15
N THR A 44 0.86 -4.47 2.38
CA THR A 44 1.72 -4.22 3.57
C THR A 44 2.67 -3.05 3.40
N HIS A 45 2.80 -2.54 2.16
CA HIS A 45 3.62 -1.40 1.79
C HIS A 45 5.11 -1.56 2.10
N GLN A 46 5.58 -2.80 2.26
CA GLN A 46 6.98 -3.15 2.47
C GLN A 46 7.47 -3.96 1.27
N GLN A 47 8.59 -3.56 0.69
CA GLN A 47 9.27 -4.38 -0.30
C GLN A 47 9.63 -5.74 0.30
N LEU A 48 9.38 -6.81 -0.45
CA LEU A 48 9.63 -8.17 0.00
C LEU A 48 9.95 -9.07 -1.18
N LEU A 49 11.02 -9.85 -1.05
CA LEU A 49 11.28 -11.03 -1.86
C LEU A 49 11.44 -12.21 -0.91
N ARG A 50 10.61 -13.22 -1.08
CA ARG A 50 10.69 -14.48 -0.32
C ARG A 50 10.12 -15.63 -1.15
N TYR A 51 9.97 -16.79 -0.51
CA TYR A 51 9.47 -17.99 -1.16
C TYR A 51 8.38 -18.66 -0.32
N THR A 52 7.50 -19.39 -0.97
CA THR A 52 6.67 -20.42 -0.31
C THR A 52 7.55 -21.62 0.11
N SER A 53 7.00 -22.51 0.92
CA SER A 53 7.63 -23.79 1.27
C SER A 53 7.89 -24.70 0.07
N ASN A 54 7.15 -24.52 -1.03
CA ASN A 54 7.32 -25.28 -2.28
C ASN A 54 8.23 -24.57 -3.30
N GLY A 55 8.80 -23.42 -2.95
CA GLY A 55 9.76 -22.70 -3.79
C GLY A 55 9.17 -21.71 -4.80
N GLN A 56 7.86 -21.46 -4.79
CA GLN A 56 7.29 -20.35 -5.57
C GLN A 56 7.83 -19.01 -5.08
N VAL A 57 8.12 -18.10 -6.01
CA VAL A 57 8.58 -16.76 -5.67
C VAL A 57 7.42 -15.92 -5.15
N ILE A 58 7.67 -15.14 -4.10
CA ILE A 58 6.74 -14.16 -3.55
C ILE A 58 7.39 -12.79 -3.60
N LEU A 59 6.73 -11.85 -4.29
CA LEU A 59 7.23 -10.48 -4.49
C LEU A 59 6.20 -9.46 -3.98
N ASN A 60 6.67 -8.50 -3.20
CA ASN A 60 5.96 -7.26 -2.90
C ASN A 60 6.80 -6.08 -3.40
N PRO A 61 6.29 -5.23 -4.31
CA PRO A 61 7.04 -4.09 -4.81
C PRO A 61 7.11 -2.92 -3.80
N GLY A 62 6.39 -3.00 -2.67
CA GLY A 62 6.25 -1.91 -1.71
C GLY A 62 5.08 -1.01 -2.06
N SER A 63 5.22 0.29 -1.78
CA SER A 63 4.18 1.29 -2.06
C SER A 63 4.78 2.57 -2.60
N ILE A 64 4.28 3.02 -3.75
CA ILE A 64 4.63 4.31 -4.34
C ILE A 64 4.19 5.45 -3.41
N GLY A 65 2.95 5.40 -2.95
CA GLY A 65 2.33 6.49 -2.22
C GLY A 65 2.55 6.42 -0.72
N GLN A 66 2.97 5.30 -0.15
CA GLN A 66 3.06 5.16 1.31
C GLN A 66 4.01 4.03 1.73
N ALA A 67 5.27 4.10 1.30
CA ALA A 67 6.32 3.21 1.77
C ALA A 67 6.34 3.17 3.31
N TYR A 68 6.40 1.96 3.87
CA TYR A 68 6.29 1.73 5.30
C TYR A 68 7.49 0.98 5.84
N SER A 69 7.93 1.34 7.04
CA SER A 69 8.84 0.51 7.82
C SER A 69 8.47 0.58 9.31
N PRO A 70 8.39 -0.56 10.01
CA PRO A 70 8.24 -0.56 11.46
C PRO A 70 9.54 -0.13 12.17
N ARG A 71 10.65 0.04 11.45
CA ARG A 71 11.94 0.51 11.97
C ARG A 71 12.10 2.01 11.65
N PRO A 72 12.13 2.90 12.66
CA PRO A 72 12.18 4.35 12.43
C PRO A 72 13.34 4.81 11.54
N HIS A 73 14.52 4.20 11.66
CA HIS A 73 15.69 4.54 10.83
C HIS A 73 15.56 4.12 9.37
N LEU A 74 14.64 3.21 9.04
CA LEU A 74 14.38 2.75 7.67
C LEU A 74 13.07 3.31 7.11
N GLN A 75 12.36 4.15 7.87
CA GLN A 75 11.12 4.76 7.39
C GLN A 75 11.45 5.84 6.35
N THR A 76 11.00 5.62 5.12
CA THR A 76 11.34 6.45 3.94
C THR A 76 10.11 7.19 3.42
N THR A 77 9.53 8.09 4.22
CA THR A 77 8.30 8.81 3.84
C THR A 77 8.44 9.66 2.58
N THR A 78 9.67 10.03 2.21
CA THR A 78 10.02 10.81 1.02
C THR A 78 10.39 9.96 -0.19
N TYR A 79 10.19 8.63 -0.13
CA TYR A 79 10.49 7.73 -1.23
C TYR A 79 9.25 6.95 -1.67
N ALA A 80 9.21 6.67 -2.97
CA ALA A 80 8.26 5.77 -3.60
C ALA A 80 8.94 4.42 -3.87
N ASP A 81 8.31 3.33 -3.45
CA ASP A 81 8.82 1.97 -3.62
C ASP A 81 8.11 1.26 -4.78
N TYR A 82 8.89 0.62 -5.66
CA TYR A 82 8.39 -0.27 -6.71
C TYR A 82 9.41 -1.36 -7.09
N ALA A 83 9.02 -2.28 -7.98
CA ALA A 83 9.91 -3.30 -8.52
C ALA A 83 9.98 -3.22 -10.05
N LEU A 84 11.15 -3.45 -10.63
CA LEU A 84 11.31 -3.82 -12.04
C LEU A 84 11.64 -5.31 -12.11
N LEU A 85 10.83 -6.06 -12.84
CA LEU A 85 11.00 -7.49 -13.03
C LEU A 85 11.27 -7.75 -14.51
N GLN A 86 12.40 -8.39 -14.83
CA GLN A 86 12.73 -8.80 -16.19
C GLN A 86 12.54 -10.30 -16.36
N LEU A 87 11.82 -10.66 -17.41
CA LEU A 87 11.51 -12.04 -17.76
C LEU A 87 12.05 -12.34 -19.16
N ASN A 88 12.80 -13.43 -19.30
CA ASN A 88 13.23 -13.94 -20.59
C ASN A 88 13.01 -15.46 -20.65
N ASP A 89 12.42 -15.95 -21.74
CA ASP A 89 12.18 -17.38 -22.01
C ASP A 89 11.56 -18.16 -20.83
N GLY A 90 10.64 -17.53 -20.11
CA GLY A 90 9.95 -18.15 -18.98
C GLY A 90 10.74 -18.20 -17.67
N ALA A 91 11.86 -17.48 -17.57
CA ALA A 91 12.64 -17.33 -16.35
C ALA A 91 12.73 -15.86 -15.90
N ILE A 92 12.87 -15.64 -14.59
CA ILE A 92 13.24 -14.34 -14.03
C ILE A 92 14.73 -14.14 -14.28
N THR A 93 15.09 -13.12 -15.06
CA THR A 93 16.50 -12.82 -15.37
C THR A 93 17.03 -11.60 -14.65
N ASP A 94 16.15 -10.73 -14.14
CA ASP A 94 16.53 -9.61 -13.29
C ASP A 94 15.37 -9.20 -12.39
N LEU A 95 15.72 -8.67 -11.21
CA LEU A 95 14.78 -8.11 -10.24
C LEU A 95 15.44 -6.94 -9.51
N ASP A 96 14.87 -5.75 -9.68
CA ASP A 96 15.33 -4.51 -9.07
C ASP A 96 14.22 -3.92 -8.20
N LEU A 97 14.41 -3.97 -6.87
CA LEU A 97 13.57 -3.30 -5.89
C LEU A 97 14.06 -1.86 -5.71
N ARG A 98 13.28 -0.91 -6.22
CA ARG A 98 13.66 0.50 -6.30
C ARG A 98 12.97 1.36 -5.28
N GLN A 99 13.73 2.31 -4.75
CA GLN A 99 13.21 3.43 -3.97
C GLN A 99 13.58 4.73 -4.68
N VAL A 100 12.59 5.56 -4.99
CA VAL A 100 12.81 6.81 -5.72
C VAL A 100 12.37 8.00 -4.85
N PRO A 101 13.26 8.97 -4.58
CA PRO A 101 12.89 10.14 -3.79
C PRO A 101 11.90 11.01 -4.56
N TYR A 102 10.97 11.63 -3.84
CA TYR A 102 10.04 12.61 -4.38
C TYR A 102 9.90 13.82 -3.44
N ASP A 103 9.45 14.95 -3.99
CA ASP A 103 9.26 16.18 -3.22
C ASP A 103 7.94 16.15 -2.44
N VAL A 104 8.03 15.83 -1.15
CA VAL A 104 6.90 15.84 -0.23
C VAL A 104 6.28 17.23 -0.07
N SER A 105 7.07 18.30 -0.17
CA SER A 105 6.55 19.67 -0.04
C SER A 105 5.72 20.06 -1.27
N ALA A 106 6.15 19.65 -2.46
CA ALA A 106 5.37 19.81 -3.68
C ALA A 106 4.06 19.00 -3.62
N GLU A 107 4.11 17.76 -3.14
CA GLU A 107 2.91 16.92 -2.95
C GLU A 107 1.91 17.56 -1.97
N LEU A 108 2.37 18.05 -0.82
CA LEU A 108 1.50 18.73 0.15
C LEU A 108 0.93 20.04 -0.40
N SER A 109 1.70 20.76 -1.21
CA SER A 109 1.22 21.98 -1.88
C SER A 109 0.13 21.66 -2.90
N LEU A 110 0.31 20.59 -3.68
CA LEU A 110 -0.69 20.10 -4.61
C LEU A 110 -1.96 19.64 -3.89
N ALA A 111 -1.82 18.84 -2.82
CA ALA A 111 -2.95 18.38 -2.02
C ALA A 111 -3.77 19.56 -1.45
N LYS A 112 -3.10 20.63 -1.01
CA LYS A 112 -3.76 21.86 -0.59
C LYS A 112 -4.47 22.58 -1.75
N GLN A 113 -3.82 22.69 -2.91
CA GLN A 113 -4.42 23.31 -4.10
C GLN A 113 -5.67 22.55 -4.56
N GLN A 114 -5.64 21.22 -4.49
CA GLN A 114 -6.76 20.33 -4.82
C GLN A 114 -7.80 20.23 -3.70
N GLN A 115 -7.63 20.97 -2.59
CA GLN A 115 -8.52 20.97 -1.44
C GLN A 115 -8.78 19.55 -0.90
N LEU A 116 -7.74 18.73 -0.82
CA LEU A 116 -7.85 17.36 -0.33
C LEU A 116 -8.40 17.37 1.13
N PRO A 117 -9.43 16.57 1.44
CA PRO A 117 -9.93 16.44 2.80
C PRO A 117 -8.85 15.94 3.77
N TYR A 118 -8.98 16.34 5.03
CA TYR A 118 -8.04 16.01 6.11
C TYR A 118 -6.57 16.38 5.81
N PRO A 119 -6.27 17.63 5.42
CA PRO A 119 -4.91 18.04 5.07
C PRO A 119 -3.92 17.84 6.23
N GLU A 120 -4.36 17.98 7.48
CA GLU A 120 -3.52 17.75 8.67
C GLU A 120 -3.16 16.27 8.83
N VAL A 121 -4.11 15.37 8.55
CA VAL A 121 -3.89 13.91 8.59
C VAL A 121 -2.95 13.50 7.46
N TYR A 122 -3.15 14.05 6.26
CA TYR A 122 -2.28 13.80 5.12
C TYR A 122 -0.86 14.32 5.36
N THR A 123 -0.72 15.52 5.92
CA THR A 123 0.56 16.11 6.32
C THR A 123 1.30 15.25 7.33
N LYS A 124 0.61 14.79 8.39
CA LYS A 124 1.19 13.86 9.36
C LYS A 124 1.68 12.58 8.69
N LEU A 125 0.87 11.99 7.81
CA LEU A 125 1.23 10.79 7.07
C LEU A 125 2.49 11.02 6.22
N ARG A 126 2.56 12.13 5.47
CA ARG A 126 3.70 12.47 4.62
C ARG A 126 5.00 12.73 5.40
N HIS A 127 4.92 13.23 6.63
CA HIS A 127 6.12 13.46 7.44
C HIS A 127 6.55 12.25 8.27
N THR A 128 5.60 11.43 8.73
CA THR A 128 5.88 10.40 9.75
C THR A 128 5.68 8.97 9.27
N GLY A 129 4.95 8.75 8.18
CA GLY A 129 4.53 7.43 7.71
C GLY A 129 3.41 6.82 8.55
N ALA A 130 3.01 7.46 9.65
CA ALA A 130 2.01 6.93 10.56
C ALA A 130 0.59 7.17 10.06
N THR A 131 -0.10 6.09 9.68
CA THR A 131 -1.52 6.11 9.32
C THR A 131 -2.39 6.45 10.54
N SER A 132 -3.51 7.13 10.31
CA SER A 132 -4.48 7.44 11.37
C SER A 132 -5.93 7.14 10.97
N THR A 133 -6.12 6.41 9.87
CA THR A 133 -7.43 6.08 9.27
C THR A 133 -8.35 5.28 10.19
N HIS A 134 -7.79 4.49 11.12
CA HIS A 134 -8.56 3.73 12.11
C HIS A 134 -8.60 4.39 13.51
N ASN A 135 -8.16 5.65 13.62
CA ASN A 135 -8.17 6.39 14.88
C ASN A 135 -9.31 7.42 14.91
N ALA A 136 -10.51 6.96 15.23
CA ALA A 136 -11.71 7.80 15.26
C ALA A 136 -11.56 9.02 16.20
N ALA A 137 -10.93 8.83 17.36
CA ALA A 137 -10.72 9.91 18.32
C ALA A 137 -9.79 11.01 17.78
N TYR A 138 -8.79 10.64 16.97
CA TYR A 138 -7.92 11.60 16.30
C TYR A 138 -8.63 12.29 15.14
N LEU A 139 -9.35 11.54 14.30
CA LEU A 139 -10.07 12.09 13.14
C LEU A 139 -11.17 13.08 13.54
N LYS A 140 -11.90 12.80 14.63
CA LYS A 140 -12.96 13.67 15.17
C LYS A 140 -12.47 15.08 15.52
N GLN A 141 -11.18 15.27 15.78
CA GLN A 141 -10.60 16.59 16.06
C GLN A 141 -10.63 17.53 14.85
N PHE A 142 -10.70 16.97 13.64
CA PHE A 142 -10.74 17.72 12.39
C PHE A 142 -12.18 17.92 11.89
N GLU A 143 -13.11 17.00 12.22
CA GLU A 143 -14.54 17.17 11.92
C GLU A 143 -15.17 18.41 12.57
N GLN A 144 -14.61 18.90 13.68
CA GLN A 144 -15.07 20.13 14.32
C GLN A 144 -14.56 21.41 13.64
N ARG A 145 -13.51 21.29 12.83
CA ARG A 145 -12.85 22.42 12.15
C ARG A 145 -13.20 22.50 10.66
N HIS A 146 -13.79 21.44 10.11
CA HIS A 146 -14.09 21.28 8.70
C HIS A 146 -15.49 20.67 8.55
N ASP A 147 -16.24 21.08 7.53
CA ASP A 147 -17.62 20.66 7.30
C ASP A 147 -17.74 19.32 6.56
N TYR A 148 -16.78 18.39 6.74
CA TYR A 148 -16.71 17.14 5.99
C TYR A 148 -17.97 16.27 6.08
N GLN A 149 -18.67 16.29 7.23
CA GLN A 149 -19.93 15.55 7.37
C GLN A 149 -21.02 16.12 6.44
N GLN A 150 -21.10 17.45 6.33
CA GLN A 150 -22.04 18.10 5.44
C GLN A 150 -21.66 17.86 3.98
N GLU A 151 -20.39 17.98 3.62
CA GLU A 151 -19.90 17.69 2.26
C GLU A 151 -20.27 16.27 1.80
N VAL A 152 -20.08 15.27 2.67
CA VAL A 152 -20.46 13.89 2.38
C VAL A 152 -21.98 13.74 2.24
N ALA A 153 -22.77 14.39 3.11
CA ALA A 153 -24.23 14.35 3.02
C ALA A 153 -24.73 14.95 1.70
N GLU A 154 -24.18 16.09 1.28
CA GLU A 154 -24.48 16.74 0.01
C GLU A 154 -24.09 15.89 -1.20
N PHE A 155 -22.90 15.27 -1.15
CA PHE A 155 -22.43 14.34 -2.18
C PHE A 155 -23.39 13.15 -2.34
N LEU A 156 -23.75 12.50 -1.22
CA LEU A 156 -24.66 11.36 -1.22
C LEU A 156 -26.08 11.73 -1.69
N HIS A 157 -26.55 12.94 -1.36
CA HIS A 157 -27.83 13.44 -1.84
C HIS A 157 -27.82 13.63 -3.35
N LYS A 158 -26.79 14.27 -3.91
CA LYS A 158 -26.62 14.42 -5.37
C LYS A 158 -26.55 13.06 -6.08
N TYR A 159 -25.79 12.11 -5.53
CA TYR A 159 -25.64 10.77 -6.11
C TYR A 159 -26.97 10.00 -6.17
N ARG A 160 -27.81 10.07 -5.13
CA ARG A 160 -29.14 9.44 -5.12
C ARG A 160 -30.15 10.05 -6.09
N HIS A 161 -29.94 11.28 -6.56
CA HIS A 161 -30.81 11.93 -7.52
C HIS A 161 -30.34 11.77 -8.98
N GLN A 162 -29.17 11.17 -9.19
CA GLN A 162 -28.60 10.88 -10.51
C GLN A 162 -28.77 9.41 -10.94
N HIS A 163 -29.30 8.56 -10.05
CA HIS A 163 -29.62 7.16 -10.25
C HIS A 163 -31.02 6.84 -9.71
#